data_AF-A0A3C1CJG5-F1
#
_entry.id   AF-A0A3C1CJG5-F1
#
_cell.length_a   1.000
_cell.length_b   1.000
_cell.length_c   1.000
_cell.angle_alpha   90.00
_cell.angle_beta   90.00
_cell.angle_gamma   90.00
#
_symmetry.space_group_name_H-M   'P 1'
#
loop_
_entity.id
_entity.type
_entity.pdbx_description
1 polymer ?
#
loop_
_entity_poly.entity_id
_entity_poly.type
_entity_poly.pdbx_seq_one_letter_code
_entity_poly.pdbx_strand_id
1 'polypeptide(L)' 'MPARVPAAPHQRGETLVFTDGACLGNPGPGGWAWAVPDGPYASGADPATTNQRMEI' A
#
# COMPACT_ATOMS: atom_id res chain seq x y z
N MET A 1 -8.47 -15.91 -9.64
CA MET A 1 -9.57 -15.55 -8.74
C MET A 1 -8.98 -14.71 -7.61
N PRO A 2 -9.15 -13.38 -7.54
CA PRO A 2 -8.80 -12.67 -6.32
C PRO A 2 -9.75 -13.15 -5.21
N ALA A 3 -9.21 -13.54 -4.06
CA ALA A 3 -10.01 -13.92 -2.92
C ALA A 3 -10.90 -12.72 -2.55
N ARG A 4 -12.22 -12.94 -2.49
CA ARG A 4 -13.16 -11.95 -1.98
C ARG A 4 -12.90 -11.83 -0.48
N VAL A 5 -12.15 -10.81 -0.06
CA VAL A 5 -12.05 -10.46 1.35
C VAL A 5 -13.47 -10.20 1.84
N PRO A 6 -13.96 -10.91 2.87
CA PRO A 6 -15.26 -10.61 3.43
C PRO A 6 -15.23 -9.18 3.96
N ALA A 7 -16.10 -8.31 3.43
CA ALA A 7 -16.25 -6.96 3.93
C ALA A 7 -16.75 -7.05 5.37
N ALA A 8 -15.86 -6.85 6.33
CA ALA A 8 -16.26 -6.51 7.69
C ALA A 8 -17.13 -5.24 7.59
N PRO A 9 -18.18 -5.10 8.41
CA PRO A 9 -19.00 -3.90 8.39
C PRO A 9 -18.13 -2.70 8.75
N HIS A 10 -17.82 -1.87 7.75
CA HIS A 10 -17.15 -0.60 7.93
C HIS A 10 -17.99 0.27 8.86
N GLN A 11 -17.43 0.76 9.97
CA GLN A 11 -18.12 1.76 10.78
C GLN A 11 -18.37 2.99 9.89
N ARG A 12 -19.52 3.66 10.06
CA ARG A 12 -19.90 4.77 9.16
C ARG A 12 -18.79 5.84 9.14
N GLY A 13 -18.17 6.02 7.97
CA GLY A 13 -17.08 6.99 7.75
C GLY A 13 -15.72 6.37 7.41
N GLU A 14 -15.55 5.04 7.42
CA GLU A 14 -14.30 4.39 7.02
C GLU A 14 -14.13 4.37 5.49
N THR A 15 -12.89 4.57 5.03
CA THR A 15 -12.49 4.42 3.62
C THR A 15 -11.63 3.17 3.47
N LEU A 16 -11.98 2.28 2.55
CA LEU A 16 -11.15 1.13 2.20
C LEU A 16 -9.96 1.60 1.35
N VAL A 17 -8.75 1.38 1.86
CA VAL A 17 -7.49 1.68 1.17
C VAL A 17 -6.66 0.41 1.08
N PHE A 18 -6.12 0.12 -0.10
CA PHE A 18 -5.09 -0.88 -0.31
C PHE A 18 -3.73 -0.20 -0.29
N THR A 19 -2.76 -0.76 0.43
CA THR A 19 -1.39 -0.24 0.53
C THR A 19 -0.41 -1.36 0.21
N ASP A 20 0.73 -1.01 -0.40
CA ASP A 20 1.85 -1.93 -0.57
C ASP A 20 3.17 -1.15 -0.62
N GLY A 21 4.26 -1.82 -0.25
CA GLY A 21 5.59 -1.24 -0.17
C GLY A 21 6.67 -2.30 -0.30
N ALA A 22 7.67 -2.04 -1.16
CA ALA A 22 8.73 -3.01 -1.41
C ALA A 22 10.08 -2.34 -1.71
N CYS A 23 11.16 -3.09 -1.50
CA CYS A 23 12.52 -2.67 -1.85
C CYS A 23 13.27 -3.74 -2.66
N LEU A 24 13.97 -3.30 -3.71
CA LEU A 24 14.91 -4.13 -4.46
C LEU A 24 16.27 -4.14 -3.73
N GLY A 25 16.43 -5.11 -2.84
CA GLY A 25 17.53 -5.11 -1.87
C GLY A 25 17.16 -4.35 -0.59
N ASN A 26 17.69 -4.78 0.55
CA ASN A 26 17.31 -4.24 1.86
C ASN A 26 18.58 -3.98 2.70
N PRO A 27 19.27 -2.83 2.52
CA PRO A 27 18.80 -1.60 1.86
C PRO A 27 18.93 -1.62 0.31
N GLY A 28 18.14 -0.79 -0.36
CA GLY A 28 18.16 -0.64 -1.82
C GLY A 28 17.08 0.33 -2.34
N PRO A 29 16.95 0.50 -3.66
CA PRO A 29 15.87 1.27 -4.26
C PRO A 29 14.51 0.65 -3.90
N GLY A 30 13.58 1.47 -3.43
CA GLY A 30 12.26 1.01 -3.03
C GLY A 30 11.15 2.00 -3.36
N GLY A 31 9.92 1.54 -3.25
CA GLY A 31 8.74 2.36 -3.47
C GLY A 31 7.54 1.86 -2.69
N TRP A 32 6.56 2.74 -2.58
CA TRP A 32 5.29 2.50 -1.90
C TRP A 32 4.14 3.00 -2.77
N ALA A 33 2.95 2.45 -2.55
CA ALA A 33 1.73 2.92 -3.17
C ALA A 33 0.52 2.68 -2.25
N TRP A 34 -0.50 3.52 -2.41
CA TRP A 34 -1.83 3.24 -1.89
C TRP A 34 -2.92 3.59 -2.91
N ALA A 35 -4.07 2.92 -2.82
CA ALA A 35 -5.22 3.17 -3.68
C ALA A 35 -6.55 2.91 -2.95
N VAL A 36 -7.53 3.78 -3.19
CA VAL A 36 -8.94 3.54 -2.86
C VAL A 36 -9.62 2.92 -4.09
N PRO A 37 -10.44 1.86 -3.94
CA PRO A 37 -11.19 1.29 -5.07
C PRO A 37 -12.02 2.35 -5.79
N ASP A 38 -11.86 2.41 -7.11
CA ASP A 38 -12.51 3.41 -7.99
C ASP A 38 -12.28 4.87 -7.56
N GLY A 39 -11.20 5.12 -6.81
CA GLY A 39 -10.93 6.39 -6.16
C GLY A 39 -9.48 6.88 -6.31
N PRO A 40 -9.06 7.79 -5.43
CA PRO A 40 -7.70 8.33 -5.45
C PRO A 40 -6.64 7.27 -5.19
N TYR A 41 -5.44 7.58 -5.67
CA TYR A 41 -4.23 6.79 -5.43
C TYR A 41 -3.01 7.72 -5.34
N ALA A 42 -1.94 7.24 -4.72
CA ALA A 42 -0.63 7.88 -4.77
C ALA A 42 0.49 6.86 -4.63
N SER A 43 1.69 7.24 -5.04
CA SER A 43 2.90 6.44 -4.93
C SER A 43 4.14 7.31 -4.75
N GLY A 44 5.22 6.69 -4.29
CA GLY A 44 6.52 7.33 -4.12
C GLY A 44 7.66 6.32 -4.23
N ALA A 45 8.88 6.82 -4.40
CA ALA A 45 10.08 6.01 -4.48
C ALA A 45 11.28 6.71 -3.84
N ASP A 46 12.19 5.92 -3.26
CA ASP A 46 13.46 6.37 -2.70
C ASP A 46 14.59 5.44 -3.20
N PRO A 47 15.69 5.97 -3.78
CA PRO A 47 16.80 5.15 -4.24
C PRO A 47 17.57 4.42 -3.13
N ALA A 48 17.42 4.81 -1.86
CA ALA A 48 18.15 4.26 -0.72
C ALA A 48 17.27 4.07 0.52
N THR A 49 16.42 3.05 0.51
CA THR A 49 15.47 2.76 1.59
C THR A 49 15.54 1.28 2.04
N THR A 50 14.64 0.87 2.93
CA THR A 50 14.47 -0.51 3.44
C THR A 50 13.03 -0.95 3.28
N ASN A 51 12.79 -2.27 3.23
CA ASN A 51 11.43 -2.80 3.05
C ASN A 51 10.47 -2.24 4.11
N GLN A 52 10.92 -2.22 5.37
CA GLN A 52 10.15 -1.73 6.51
C GLN A 52 9.83 -0.23 6.45
N ARG A 53 10.66 0.58 5.78
CA ARG A 53 10.37 2.01 5.57
C ARG A 53 9.35 2.25 4.46
N MET A 54 9.19 1.32 3.53
CA MET A 54 8.20 1.44 2.45
C MET A 54 6.81 0.97 2.88
N GLU A 55 6.69 0.27 4.01
CA GLU A 55 5.40 -0.16 4.59
C GLU A 55 4.75 0.87 5.53
N ILE A 56 5.47 1.95 5.91
CA ILE A 56 5.02 2.99 6.85
C ILE A 56 4.65 4.30 6.14
#